data_AF-A0AAW2GCA6-F1
#
_entry.id   AF-A0AAW2GCA6-F1
#
_cell.length_a   1.000
_cell.length_b   1.000
_cell.length_c   1.000
_cell.angle_alpha   90.00
_cell.angle_beta   90.00
_cell.angle_gamma   90.00
#
_symmetry.space_group_name_H-M   'P 1'
#
loop_
_entity.id
_entity.type
_entity.pdbx_description
1 polymer ?
#
loop_
_entity_poly.entity_id
_entity_poly.type
_entity_poly.pdbx_seq_one_letter_code
_entity_poly.pdbx_strand_id
1 'polypeptide(L)' 'MPFGDGPRNCIGLRLGVLQTTVGLIAILRNYEITVNASWPSPLDPRNVFTSPPAGFLLDFKKI' A
#
# COMPACT_ATOMS: atom_id res chain seq x y z
N MET A 1 5.17 -12.58 9.61
CA MET A 1 5.33 -13.09 8.23
C MET A 1 4.07 -12.73 7.43
N PRO A 2 4.11 -11.76 6.50
CA PRO A 2 2.90 -11.12 5.92
C PRO A 2 2.09 -11.98 4.95
N PHE A 3 2.67 -13.05 4.43
CA PHE A 3 2.00 -14.02 3.54
C PHE A 3 1.74 -15.37 4.22
N GLY A 4 2.06 -15.51 5.51
CA GLY A 4 2.03 -16.79 6.22
C GLY A 4 3.20 -17.72 5.83
N ASP A 5 3.20 -18.93 6.39
CA ASP A 5 4.16 -19.99 6.09
C ASP A 5 3.47 -21.37 6.17
N GLY A 6 4.14 -22.41 5.66
CA GLY A 6 3.67 -23.79 5.70
C GLY A 6 2.51 -24.08 4.72
N PRO A 7 1.69 -25.12 4.98
CA PRO A 7 0.67 -25.59 4.03
C PRO A 7 -0.48 -24.61 3.78
N ARG A 8 -0.53 -23.51 4.54
CA ARG A 8 -1.50 -22.41 4.40
C ARG A 8 -0.83 -21.08 4.06
N ASN A 9 0.38 -21.10 3.50
CA ASN A 9 1.00 -19.91 2.91
C ASN A 9 0.12 -19.34 1.79
N CYS A 10 0.13 -18.02 1.63
CA CYS A 10 -0.60 -17.32 0.60
C CYS A 10 -0.12 -17.76 -0.80
N ILE A 11 -0.99 -18.44 -1.54
CA ILE A 11 -0.75 -18.82 -2.94
C ILE A 11 -0.51 -17.60 -3.84
N GLY A 12 -1.03 -16.44 -3.44
CA GLY A 12 -0.88 -15.17 -4.13
C GLY A 12 0.45 -14.46 -3.90
N LEU A 13 1.40 -15.00 -3.11
CA LEU A 13 2.65 -14.31 -2.75
C LEU A 13 3.38 -13.74 -3.98
N ARG A 14 3.58 -14.54 -5.02
CA ARG A 14 4.32 -14.11 -6.22
C ARG A 14 3.55 -13.05 -7.00
N LEU A 15 2.23 -13.24 -7.14
CA LEU A 15 1.37 -12.28 -7.83
C LEU A 15 1.29 -10.96 -7.07
N GLY A 16 1.15 -11.00 -5.74
CA GLY A 16 1.09 -9.84 -4.89
C GLY A 16 2.35 -8.99 -4.98
N VAL A 17 3.54 -9.61 -4.93
CA VAL A 17 4.81 -8.91 -5.12
C VAL A 17 4.92 -8.30 -6.52
N LEU A 18 4.55 -9.05 -7.56
CA LEU A 18 4.60 -8.55 -8.94
C LEU A 18 3.66 -7.35 -9.13
N GLN A 19 2.41 -7.48 -8.71
CA GLN A 19 1.37 -6.48 -8.89
C GLN A 19 1.69 -5.19 -8.13
N THR A 20 2.15 -5.28 -6.87
CA THR A 20 2.53 -4.09 -6.09
C THR A 20 3.74 -3.40 -6.69
N THR A 21 4.75 -4.16 -7.11
CA THR A 21 5.97 -3.61 -7.71
C THR A 21 5.67 -2.89 -9.02
N VAL A 22 4.92 -3.53 -9.94
CA VAL A 22 4.54 -2.91 -11.22
C VAL A 22 3.66 -1.68 -11.00
N GLY A 23 2.71 -1.76 -10.07
CA GLY A 23 1.86 -0.61 -9.70
C GLY A 23 2.68 0.57 -9.19
N LEU A 24 3.63 0.32 -8.28
CA LEU A 24 4.52 1.36 -7.77
C LEU A 24 5.40 1.95 -8.86
N ILE A 25 6.02 1.14 -9.71
CA ILE A 25 6.85 1.61 -10.83
C ILE A 25 6.04 2.49 -11.78
N ALA A 26 4.82 2.10 -12.13
CA ALA A 26 3.96 2.86 -13.04
C ALA A 26 3.66 4.27 -12.51
N ILE A 27 3.47 4.40 -11.20
CA ILE A 27 3.21 5.68 -10.53
C ILE A 27 4.51 6.48 -10.40
N LEU A 28 5.53 5.90 -9.76
CA LEU A 28 6.80 6.58 -9.43
C LEU A 28 7.60 6.99 -10.67
N ARG A 29 7.35 6.37 -11.83
CA ARG A 29 7.95 6.78 -13.11
C ARG A 29 7.55 8.19 -13.53
N ASN A 30 6.37 8.65 -13.13
CA ASN A 30 5.79 9.92 -13.60
C ASN A 30 5.50 10.92 -12.49
N TYR A 31 5.55 10.49 -11.22
CA TYR A 31 5.14 11.30 -10.09
C TYR A 31 6.10 11.18 -8.91
N GLU A 32 6.41 12.32 -8.31
CA GLU A 32 6.91 12.45 -6.94
C GLU A 32 5.70 12.47 -5.99
N ILE A 33 5.73 11.68 -4.91
CA ILE A 33 4.59 11.52 -3.99
C ILE A 33 5.02 11.89 -2.57
N THR A 34 4.22 12.69 -1.88
CA THR A 34 4.44 13.02 -0.46
C THR A 34 3.20 12.74 0.38
N VAL A 35 3.41 12.40 1.66
CA VAL A 35 2.32 12.26 2.63
C VAL A 35 1.91 13.66 3.10
N ASN A 36 0.60 13.92 3.15
CA ASN A 36 0.11 15.18 3.64
C ASN A 36 0.39 15.34 5.15
N ALA A 37 1.07 16.42 5.54
CA ALA A 37 1.50 16.66 6.93
C ALA A 37 0.35 16.82 7.93
N SER A 38 -0.88 17.07 7.44
CA SER A 38 -2.07 17.17 8.28
C SER A 38 -2.57 15.82 8.81
N TRP A 39 -1.89 14.71 8.50
CA TRP A 39 -2.36 13.36 8.85
C TRP A 39 -1.68 12.77 10.11
N PRO A 40 -2.36 12.77 11.27
CA PRO A 40 -1.95 12.00 12.44
C PRO A 40 -2.45 10.55 12.31
N SER A 41 -1.53 9.59 12.17
CA SER A 41 -1.84 8.15 12.13
C SER A 41 -2.47 7.67 13.45
N PRO A 42 -3.57 6.89 13.40
CA PRO A 42 -3.41 5.43 13.35
C PRO A 42 -4.39 4.75 12.37
N LEU A 43 -4.00 3.55 11.94
CA LEU A 43 -4.77 2.61 11.11
C LEU A 43 -6.27 2.55 11.48
N ASP A 44 -7.14 2.24 10.52
CA ASP A 44 -8.57 2.05 10.81
C ASP A 44 -8.79 0.80 11.68
N PRO A 45 -9.22 0.94 12.96
CA PRO A 45 -9.41 -0.20 13.84
C PRO A 45 -10.64 -1.04 13.48
N ARG A 46 -11.52 -0.53 12.59
CA ARG A 46 -12.75 -1.22 12.19
C ARG A 46 -12.55 -2.09 10.95
N ASN A 47 -11.42 -1.96 10.25
CA ASN A 47 -11.18 -2.71 9.02
C ASN A 47 -10.56 -4.08 9.30
N VAL A 48 -10.96 -5.08 8.51
CA VAL A 48 -10.43 -6.45 8.57
C VAL A 48 -8.97 -6.48 8.12
N PHE A 49 -8.62 -5.63 7.15
CA PHE A 49 -7.26 -5.44 6.69
C PHE A 49 -6.66 -4.17 7.26
N THR A 50 -5.34 -4.17 7.47
CA THR A 50 -4.62 -2.95 7.85
C THR A 50 -4.70 -1.94 6.70
N SER A 51 -5.54 -0.92 6.87
CA SER A 51 -5.68 0.17 5.91
C SER A 51 -5.59 1.52 6.63
N PRO A 52 -5.23 2.59 5.91
CA PRO A 52 -5.55 3.91 6.40
C PRO A 52 -7.07 4.07 6.55
N PRO A 53 -7.55 4.91 7.47
CA PRO A 53 -8.96 5.25 7.57
C PRO A 53 -9.42 6.12 6.39
N ALA A 54 -10.72 6.33 6.30
CA ALA A 54 -11.33 7.13 5.25
C ALA A 54 -10.76 8.55 5.18
N GLY A 55 -10.47 9.03 3.97
CA GLY A 55 -9.95 10.39 3.73
C GLY A 55 -8.44 10.52 3.80
N PHE A 56 -7.67 9.43 3.77
CA PHE A 56 -6.22 9.47 3.58
C PHE A 56 -5.85 10.09 2.23
N LEU A 57 -4.98 11.10 2.26
CA LEU A 57 -4.57 11.87 1.09
C LEU A 57 -3.06 11.75 0.87
N LEU A 58 -2.69 11.64 -0.42
CA LEU A 58 -1.33 11.71 -0.91
C LEU A 58 -1.23 12.85 -1.91
N ASP A 59 -0.16 13.62 -1.81
CA ASP A 59 0.11 14.72 -2.73
C ASP A 59 0.95 14.19 -3.90
N PHE A 60 0.46 14.34 -5.13
CA PHE A 60 1.13 13.90 -6.35
C PHE A 60 1.68 15.10 -7.13
N LYS A 61 2.98 15.08 -7.42
CA LYS A 61 3.65 16.08 -8.25
C LYS A 61 4.23 15.40 -9.48
N LYS A 62 3.76 15.79 -10.66
CA LYS A 62 4.23 15.22 -11.93
C LYS A 62 5.68 15.64 -12.19
N ILE A 63 6.49 14.70 -12.66
CA ILE A 63 7.89 14.90 -13.10
C ILE A 63 7.90 15.38 -14.56
#